data_AF-A0A2E3EYP1-F1
#
_entry.id   AF-A0A2E3EYP1-F1
#
_cell.length_a   1.000
_cell.length_b   1.000
_cell.length_c   1.000
_cell.angle_alpha   90.00
_cell.angle_beta   90.00
_cell.angle_gamma   90.00
#
_symmetry.space_group_name_H-M   'P 1'
#
loop_
_entity.id
_entity.type
_entity.pdbx_description
1 polymer ?
#
loop_
_entity_poly.entity_id
_entity_poly.type
_entity_poly.pdbx_seq_one_letter_code
_entity_poly.pdbx_strand_id
1 'polypeptide(L)'
;MTPFGERLRQLRAARGISQKQMARDLEISNAYLSALEHGRRGVPTRSLLIQICTYFNIIWDEAEELERLAGLSDPKVTVDTAGLDPRATRLANLVARRIATLDGPTLDRLLAVLDAARPDGQTGRGRAGERLPDPAD
;
A
#
# COMPACT_ATOMS: atom_id res chain seq x y z
N MET A 1 4.20 -2.48 -11.42
CA MET A 1 2.84 -2.46 -10.83
C MET A 1 3.01 -2.54 -9.33
N THR A 2 2.23 -1.79 -8.54
CA THR A 2 2.28 -1.86 -7.08
C THR A 2 1.20 -2.83 -6.56
N PRO A 3 1.35 -3.43 -5.37
CA PRO A 3 0.34 -4.31 -4.79
C PRO A 3 -1.05 -3.65 -4.70
N PHE A 4 -1.10 -2.35 -4.35
CA PHE A 4 -2.35 -1.58 -4.37
C PHE A 4 -2.95 -1.46 -5.76
N GLY A 5 -2.14 -1.08 -6.76
CA GLY A 5 -2.61 -0.91 -8.14
C GLY A 5 -3.14 -2.21 -8.74
N GLU A 6 -2.51 -3.33 -8.41
CA GLU A 6 -2.96 -4.67 -8.77
C GLU A 6 -4.32 -5.00 -8.13
N ARG A 7 -4.45 -4.83 -6.81
CA ARG A 7 -5.71 -5.07 -6.10
C ARG A 7 -6.84 -4.21 -6.62
N LEU A 8 -6.57 -2.93 -6.91
CA LEU A 8 -7.54 -2.01 -7.48
C LEU A 8 -8.04 -2.46 -8.85
N ARG A 9 -7.12 -2.91 -9.71
CA ARG A 9 -7.44 -3.45 -11.03
C ARG A 9 -8.27 -4.74 -10.93
N GLN A 10 -7.96 -5.62 -9.97
CA GLN A 10 -8.74 -6.83 -9.70
C GLN A 10 -10.17 -6.51 -9.26
N LEU A 11 -10.34 -5.60 -8.28
CA LEU A 11 -11.66 -5.15 -7.80
C LEU A 11 -12.50 -4.55 -8.94
N ARG A 12 -11.89 -3.70 -9.76
CA ARG A 12 -12.53 -3.10 -10.92
C ARG A 12 -12.98 -4.15 -11.94
N ALA A 13 -12.09 -5.10 -12.27
CA ALA A 13 -12.38 -6.17 -13.22
C ALA A 13 -13.48 -7.11 -12.72
N ALA A 14 -13.48 -7.46 -11.43
CA ALA A 14 -14.48 -8.32 -10.82
C ALA A 14 -15.91 -7.73 -10.91
N ARG A 15 -16.03 -6.40 -11.01
CA ARG A 15 -17.32 -5.70 -11.16
C ARG A 15 -17.65 -5.30 -12.59
N GLY A 16 -16.82 -5.65 -13.57
CA GLY A 16 -17.03 -5.28 -14.97
C GLY A 16 -16.97 -3.76 -15.22
N ILE A 17 -16.31 -3.00 -14.34
CA ILE A 17 -16.28 -1.54 -14.41
C ILE A 17 -15.14 -1.10 -15.35
N SER A 18 -15.44 -0.19 -16.28
CA SER A 18 -14.39 0.40 -17.13
C SER A 18 -13.56 1.41 -16.34
N GLN A 19 -12.27 1.57 -16.68
CA GLN A 19 -11.39 2.56 -16.03
C GLN A 19 -11.97 3.98 -16.14
N LYS A 20 -12.54 4.33 -17.31
CA LYS A 20 -13.22 5.62 -17.52
C LYS A 20 -14.44 5.81 -16.61
N GLN A 21 -15.20 4.75 -16.36
CA GLN A 21 -16.36 4.82 -15.48
C GLN A 21 -15.93 5.06 -14.04
N MET A 22 -15.04 4.21 -13.53
CA MET A 22 -14.53 4.33 -12.16
C MET A 22 -13.85 5.68 -11.90
N ALA A 23 -13.08 6.20 -12.87
CA ALA A 23 -12.47 7.52 -12.74
C ALA A 23 -13.52 8.62 -12.58
N ARG A 24 -14.63 8.56 -13.33
CA ARG A 24 -15.73 9.51 -13.19
C ARG A 24 -16.43 9.39 -11.84
N ASP A 25 -16.74 8.17 -11.41
CA ASP A 25 -17.46 7.94 -10.16
C ASP A 25 -16.64 8.33 -8.92
N LEU A 26 -15.32 8.20 -9.02
CA LEU A 26 -14.38 8.65 -7.99
C LEU A 26 -13.96 10.12 -8.15
N GLU A 27 -14.50 10.85 -9.13
CA GLU A 27 -14.17 12.25 -9.40
C GLU A 27 -12.66 12.50 -9.60
N ILE A 28 -11.95 11.55 -10.20
CA ILE A 28 -10.52 11.62 -10.52
C ILE A 28 -10.30 11.56 -12.04
N SER A 29 -9.12 11.99 -12.50
CA SER A 29 -8.80 11.85 -13.92
C SER A 29 -8.54 10.39 -14.29
N ASN A 30 -8.94 10.00 -15.51
CA ASN A 30 -8.66 8.67 -16.05
C ASN A 30 -7.14 8.37 -16.10
N ALA A 31 -6.34 9.40 -16.39
CA ALA A 31 -4.88 9.31 -16.37
C ALA A 31 -4.33 9.00 -14.96
N TYR A 32 -4.91 9.61 -13.93
CA TYR A 32 -4.53 9.37 -12.54
C TYR A 32 -4.90 7.96 -12.08
N LEU A 33 -6.12 7.49 -12.37
CA LEU A 33 -6.51 6.10 -12.09
C LEU A 33 -5.62 5.09 -12.81
N SER A 34 -5.29 5.34 -14.07
CA SER A 34 -4.35 4.51 -14.83
C SER A 34 -2.96 4.50 -14.21
N ALA A 35 -2.45 5.65 -13.76
CA ALA A 35 -1.16 5.72 -13.08
C ALA A 35 -1.17 4.95 -11.75
N LEU A 36 -2.26 4.99 -10.98
CA LEU A 36 -2.42 4.19 -9.77
C LEU A 36 -2.42 2.68 -10.06
N GLU A 37 -3.26 2.21 -11.00
CA GLU A 37 -3.35 0.79 -11.35
C GLU A 37 -2.03 0.21 -11.86
N HIS A 38 -1.20 1.01 -12.53
CA HIS A 38 0.09 0.56 -13.05
C HIS A 38 1.26 0.80 -12.08
N GLY A 39 1.00 1.37 -10.89
CA GLY A 39 2.04 1.66 -9.90
C GLY A 39 2.99 2.80 -10.28
N ARG A 40 2.53 3.74 -11.12
CA ARG A 40 3.26 4.94 -11.52
C ARG A 40 2.93 6.16 -10.65
N ARG A 41 2.02 6.00 -9.68
CA ARG A 41 1.68 7.02 -8.70
C ARG A 41 1.90 6.46 -7.30
N GLY A 42 2.43 7.30 -6.41
CA GLY A 42 2.57 6.98 -4.99
C GLY A 42 1.25 6.83 -4.25
N VAL A 43 1.36 6.59 -2.95
CA VAL A 43 0.26 6.29 -2.03
C VAL A 43 -0.91 7.26 -2.25
N PRO A 44 -2.13 6.76 -2.54
CA PRO A 44 -3.32 7.60 -2.64
C PRO A 44 -3.59 8.32 -1.31
N THR A 45 -4.25 9.47 -1.36
CA THR A 45 -4.61 10.19 -0.14
C THR A 45 -5.60 9.38 0.68
N ARG A 46 -5.64 9.61 2.01
CA ARG A 46 -6.61 8.95 2.90
C ARG A 46 -8.06 9.16 2.43
N SER A 47 -8.39 10.37 1.96
CA SER A 47 -9.72 10.68 1.42
C SER A 47 -10.06 9.79 0.22
N LEU A 48 -9.12 9.63 -0.72
CA LEU A 48 -9.33 8.78 -1.89
C LEU A 48 -9.44 7.29 -1.50
N LEU A 49 -8.69 6.83 -0.49
CA LEU A 49 -8.83 5.46 0.02
C LEU A 49 -10.23 5.21 0.58
N ILE A 50 -10.76 6.12 1.40
CA ILE A 50 -12.12 6.03 1.94
C ILE A 50 -13.15 6.01 0.80
N GLN A 51 -12.96 6.85 -0.23
CA GLN A 51 -13.83 6.91 -1.40
C GLN A 51 -13.79 5.61 -2.20
N ILE A 52 -12.62 5.01 -2.40
CA ILE A 52 -12.45 3.71 -3.05
C ILE A 52 -13.11 2.59 -2.24
N CYS A 53 -12.92 2.56 -0.92
CA CYS A 53 -13.58 1.56 -0.06
C CYS A 53 -15.11 1.70 -0.15
N THR A 54 -15.63 2.92 -0.12
CA THR A 54 -17.05 3.22 -0.25
C THR A 54 -17.59 2.79 -1.63
N TYR A 55 -16.88 3.15 -2.69
CA TYR A 55 -17.22 2.77 -4.07
C TYR A 55 -17.29 1.26 -4.24
N PHE A 56 -16.35 0.55 -3.60
CA PHE A 56 -16.35 -0.90 -3.61
C PHE A 56 -17.19 -1.54 -2.51
N ASN A 57 -17.96 -0.81 -1.69
CA ASN A 57 -18.67 -1.37 -0.55
C ASN A 57 -17.78 -2.33 0.30
N ILE A 58 -16.51 -1.98 0.43
CA ILE A 58 -15.50 -2.72 1.17
C ILE A 58 -15.62 -2.32 2.65
N ILE A 59 -15.66 -3.33 3.52
CA ILE A 59 -15.81 -3.14 4.97
C ILE A 59 -14.67 -3.83 5.72
N TRP A 60 -14.41 -3.35 6.94
CA TRP A 60 -13.49 -3.94 7.93
C TRP A 60 -12.18 -4.48 7.32
N ASP A 61 -11.96 -5.80 7.38
CA ASP A 61 -10.69 -6.45 7.05
C ASP A 61 -10.18 -6.16 5.63
N GLU A 62 -11.09 -6.07 4.65
CA GLU A 62 -10.72 -5.73 3.28
C GLU A 62 -10.29 -4.26 3.14
N ALA A 63 -10.85 -3.36 3.96
CA ALA A 63 -10.45 -1.96 3.99
C ALA A 63 -9.06 -1.81 4.62
N GLU A 64 -8.80 -2.53 5.73
CA GLU A 64 -7.50 -2.54 6.39
C GLU A 64 -6.42 -3.10 5.47
N GLU A 65 -6.71 -4.19 4.74
CA GLU A 65 -5.78 -4.73 3.75
C GLU A 65 -5.53 -3.74 2.60
N LEU A 66 -6.55 -3.05 2.12
CA LEU A 66 -6.39 -2.04 1.06
C LEU A 66 -5.56 -0.84 1.52
N GLU A 67 -5.76 -0.37 2.75
CA GLU A 67 -4.94 0.67 3.39
C GLU A 67 -3.49 0.22 3.56
N ARG A 68 -3.27 -1.02 4.01
CA ARG A 68 -1.93 -1.61 4.14
C ARG A 68 -1.23 -1.69 2.79
N LEU A 69 -1.92 -2.18 1.76
CA LEU A 69 -1.38 -2.26 0.39
C LEU A 69 -1.03 -0.88 -0.15
N ALA A 70 -1.86 0.13 0.11
CA ALA A 70 -1.58 1.51 -0.27
C ALA A 70 -0.31 2.02 0.43
N GLY A 71 -0.15 1.78 1.74
CA GLY A 71 1.04 2.15 2.50
C GLY A 71 2.33 1.50 1.98
N LEU A 72 2.24 0.28 1.43
CA LEU A 72 3.37 -0.43 0.81
C LEU A 72 3.66 -0.01 -0.63
N SER A 73 2.82 0.84 -1.22
CA SER A 73 2.81 1.13 -2.66
C SER A 73 3.48 2.45 -3.04
N ASP A 74 4.42 2.96 -2.24
CA ASP A 74 5.29 4.04 -2.71
C ASP A 74 6.26 3.50 -3.78
N PRO A 75 6.17 3.94 -5.05
CA PRO A 75 7.05 3.46 -6.11
C PRO A 75 8.51 3.90 -5.91
N LYS A 76 8.79 4.84 -4.99
CA LYS A 76 10.13 5.28 -4.66
C LYS A 76 10.32 5.32 -3.14
N VAL A 77 10.59 4.15 -2.58
CA VAL A 77 10.90 4.02 -1.15
C VAL A 77 12.30 4.56 -0.85
N THR A 78 12.42 5.39 0.20
CA THR A 78 13.71 5.78 0.78
C THR A 78 13.95 4.93 2.03
N VAL A 79 15.13 4.31 2.12
CA VAL A 79 15.56 3.51 3.28
C VAL A 79 16.62 4.29 4.04
N ASP A 80 16.31 4.76 5.25
CA ASP A 80 17.30 5.39 6.12
C ASP A 80 18.12 4.32 6.84
N THR A 81 19.44 4.35 6.64
CA THR A 81 20.38 3.42 7.24
C THR A 81 21.41 4.11 8.14
N ALA A 82 21.20 5.40 8.46
CA ALA A 82 22.09 6.15 9.33
C ALA A 82 22.13 5.52 10.74
N GLY A 83 23.34 5.30 11.26
CA GLY A 83 23.54 4.70 12.59
C GLY A 83 23.21 3.21 12.70
N LEU A 84 22.85 2.52 11.60
CA LEU A 84 22.61 1.08 11.60
C LEU A 84 23.89 0.27 11.34
N ASP A 85 23.81 -1.06 11.53
CA ASP A 85 24.87 -2.01 11.16
C ASP A 85 25.26 -1.82 9.68
N PRO A 86 26.57 -1.78 9.33
CA PRO A 86 27.02 -1.62 7.94
C PRO A 86 26.40 -2.62 6.95
N ARG A 87 26.03 -3.82 7.41
CA ARG A 87 25.35 -4.84 6.61
C ARG A 87 23.96 -4.39 6.18
N ALA A 88 23.25 -3.60 7.00
CA ALA A 88 21.95 -3.03 6.64
C ALA A 88 22.07 -2.05 5.47
N THR A 89 23.03 -1.13 5.53
CA THR A 89 23.36 -0.21 4.43
C THR A 89 23.75 -0.96 3.15
N ARG A 90 24.57 -2.02 3.28
CA ARG A 90 24.95 -2.85 2.13
C ARG A 90 23.74 -3.56 1.51
N LEU A 91 22.87 -4.14 2.34
CA LEU A 91 21.65 -4.82 1.89
C LEU A 91 20.74 -3.86 1.12
N ALA A 92 20.40 -2.71 1.71
CA ALA A 92 19.55 -1.70 1.09
C ALA A 92 20.08 -1.27 -0.29
N ASN A 93 21.38 -0.96 -0.38
CA ASN A 93 22.01 -0.58 -1.65
C ASN A 93 22.07 -1.73 -2.68
N LEU A 94 22.25 -2.97 -2.23
CA LEU A 94 22.26 -4.12 -3.13
C LEU A 94 20.87 -4.37 -3.71
N VAL A 95 19.83 -4.31 -2.87
CA VAL A 95 18.42 -4.42 -3.30
C VAL A 95 18.11 -3.29 -4.28
N ALA A 96 18.41 -2.04 -3.94
CA ALA A 96 18.14 -0.88 -4.82
C ALA A 96 18.77 -1.03 -6.22
N ARG A 97 19.99 -1.58 -6.32
CA ARG A 97 20.68 -1.79 -7.60
C ARG A 97 20.16 -2.96 -8.42
N ARG A 98 19.59 -3.99 -7.77
CA ARG A 98 19.23 -5.26 -8.44
C ARG A 98 17.73 -5.48 -8.54
N ILE A 99 16.90 -4.73 -7.83
CA ILE A 99 15.45 -4.97 -7.73
C ILE A 99 14.76 -5.12 -9.10
N ALA A 100 15.20 -4.36 -10.10
CA ALA A 100 14.63 -4.40 -11.45
C ALA A 100 14.99 -5.66 -12.27
N THR A 101 16.01 -6.42 -11.85
CA THR A 101 16.50 -7.61 -12.56
C THR A 101 16.35 -8.91 -11.77
N LEU A 102 15.77 -8.86 -10.57
CA LEU A 102 15.46 -10.07 -9.80
C LEU A 102 14.36 -10.87 -10.51
N ASP A 103 14.53 -12.18 -10.57
CA ASP A 103 13.49 -13.10 -11.01
C ASP A 103 12.45 -13.32 -9.90
N GLY A 104 11.26 -13.79 -10.30
CA GLY A 104 10.16 -14.08 -9.38
C GLY A 104 10.58 -14.98 -8.21
N PRO A 105 11.21 -16.14 -8.45
CA PRO A 105 11.63 -17.04 -7.36
C PRO A 105 12.61 -16.41 -6.37
N THR A 106 13.52 -15.54 -6.81
CA THR A 106 14.43 -14.84 -5.88
C THR A 106 13.69 -13.77 -5.10
N LEU A 107 12.78 -13.04 -5.74
CA LEU A 107 11.93 -12.06 -5.06
C LEU A 107 11.10 -12.73 -3.97
N ASP A 108 10.47 -13.86 -4.25
CA ASP A 108 9.67 -14.64 -3.30
C ASP A 108 10.49 -15.08 -2.09
N ARG A 109 11.72 -15.57 -2.31
CA ARG A 109 12.62 -15.96 -1.21
C ARG A 109 13.01 -14.76 -0.33
N LEU A 110 13.28 -13.60 -0.94
CA LEU A 110 13.64 -12.40 -0.18
C LEU A 110 12.44 -11.89 0.64
N LEU A 111 11.23 -11.89 0.05
CA LEU A 111 10.00 -11.53 0.75
C LEU A 111 9.76 -12.47 1.94
N ALA A 112 9.88 -13.79 1.73
CA ALA A 112 9.70 -14.78 2.80
C ALA A 112 10.67 -14.57 3.98
N VAL A 113 11.94 -14.26 3.70
CA VAL A 113 12.94 -13.97 4.75
C VAL A 113 12.55 -12.72 5.55
N LEU A 114 12.08 -11.67 4.89
CA LEU A 114 11.71 -10.41 5.55
C LEU A 114 10.40 -10.53 6.33
N ASP A 115 9.41 -11.25 5.82
CA ASP A 115 8.12 -11.48 6.49
C ASP A 115 8.28 -12.37 7.73
N ALA A 116 9.14 -13.39 7.67
CA ALA A 116 9.45 -14.25 8.81
C ALA A 116 10.29 -13.52 9.88
N ALA A 117 11.04 -12.49 9.50
CA ALA A 117 11.85 -11.69 10.41
C ALA A 117 11.07 -10.59 11.16
N ARG A 118 9.74 -10.54 11.03
CA ARG A 118 8.91 -9.60 11.80
C ARG A 118 9.22 -9.77 13.28
N PRO A 119 9.65 -8.72 14.00
CA PRO A 119 9.81 -8.84 15.44
C PRO A 119 8.44 -9.06 16.06
N ASP A 120 8.31 -10.12 16.86
CA ASP A 120 7.22 -10.29 17.81
C ASP A 120 7.12 -9.00 18.66
N GLY A 121 6.13 -8.13 18.39
CA GLY A 121 5.88 -6.96 19.26
C GLY A 121 5.44 -5.63 18.65
N GLN A 122 5.06 -5.53 17.37
CA GLN A 122 4.38 -4.32 16.85
C GLN A 122 2.89 -4.57 16.55
N THR A 123 2.17 -5.09 17.53
CA THR A 123 0.73 -4.87 17.66
C THR A 123 0.50 -3.54 18.38
N GLY A 124 -0.11 -2.56 17.70
CA GLY A 124 -0.87 -1.47 18.32
C GLY A 124 -0.10 -0.43 19.14
N ARG A 125 0.53 0.54 18.48
CA ARG A 125 0.79 1.86 19.11
C ARG A 125 0.36 2.98 18.17
N GLY A 126 -0.94 3.26 18.21
CA GLY A 126 -1.57 4.29 17.38
C GLY A 126 -3.06 4.54 17.67
N ARG A 127 -3.55 4.25 18.88
CA ARG A 127 -4.81 4.82 19.40
C ARG A 127 -4.64 5.14 20.88
N ALA A 128 -3.93 6.22 21.14
CA ALA A 128 -4.05 6.96 22.39
C ALA A 128 -4.46 8.37 22.02
N GLY A 129 -5.71 8.74 22.30
CA GLY A 129 -6.11 10.16 22.31
C GLY A 129 -7.38 10.56 21.57
N GLU A 130 -8.49 9.82 21.67
CA GLU A 130 -9.82 10.45 21.55
C GLU A 130 -10.72 9.91 22.67
N ARG A 131 -10.67 10.57 23.82
CA ARG A 131 -11.71 10.47 24.84
C ARG A 131 -12.83 11.38 24.34
N LEU A 132 -13.91 10.79 23.86
CA LEU A 132 -15.17 11.50 23.57
C LEU A 132 -15.68 12.07 24.91
N PRO A 133 -16.09 13.35 24.99
CA PRO A 133 -16.71 13.87 26.20
C PRO A 133 -18.06 13.17 26.43
N ASP A 134 -18.31 12.75 27.67
CA ASP A 134 -19.59 12.20 28.11
C ASP A 134 -20.69 13.25 27.93
N PRO A 135 -21.87 12.90 27.37
CA PRO A 135 -23.00 13.79 27.37
C PRO A 135 -23.63 13.79 28.77
N ALA A 136 -23.44 14.91 29.47
CA ALA A 136 -24.30 15.48 30.51
C ALA A 136 -25.11 14.52 31.43
N ASP A 137 -24.79 14.60 32.72
CA ASP A 137 -25.78 14.75 33.82
C ASP A 137 -25.32 15.90 34.73
#